data_AF-A0A1G8SHD6-F1
#
_entry.id   AF-A0A1G8SHD6-F1
#
_cell.length_a   1.000
_cell.length_b   1.000
_cell.length_c   1.000
_cell.angle_alpha   90.00
_cell.angle_beta   90.00
_cell.angle_gamma   90.00
#
_symmetry.space_group_name_H-M   'P 1'
#
loop_
_entity.id
_entity.type
_entity.pdbx_description
1 polymer ?
#
loop_
_entity_poly.entity_id
_entity_poly.type
_entity_poly.pdbx_seq_one_letter_code
_entity_poly.pdbx_strand_id
1 'polypeptide(L)'
;MASYNHDTIRDLIDGRLPWQSTRSIMSQYKDDDRFFKYIDILQERVTFNDPILLPIGEHLYIVAKQGEPQGERVVKCGCSYEFGHYTRNWKLKAMINVRDDEEEIAEIYPGRHSYDPDWMEIREFICPGCATLLEVEAAAPGYPIVFDFLPDLETFYRDWLGRELPKESK
;
A
#
# COMPACT_ATOMS: atom_id res chain seq x y z
N MET A 1 -13.40 11.30 22.38
CA MET A 1 -12.43 11.42 21.27
C MET A 1 -13.14 12.02 20.07
N ALA A 2 -12.41 12.62 19.13
CA ALA A 2 -13.01 13.03 17.87
C ALA A 2 -13.54 11.77 17.17
N SER A 3 -14.62 11.89 16.40
CA SER A 3 -15.10 10.84 15.51
C SER A 3 -15.68 11.52 14.27
N TYR A 4 -15.25 11.07 13.10
CA TYR A 4 -15.67 11.63 11.82
C TYR A 4 -16.60 10.64 11.13
N ASN A 5 -17.58 11.13 10.37
CA ASN A 5 -18.48 10.26 9.61
C ASN A 5 -17.77 9.64 8.39
N HIS A 6 -18.39 8.63 7.78
CA HIS A 6 -17.84 7.93 6.62
C HIS A 6 -17.55 8.88 5.44
N ASP A 7 -18.42 9.85 5.18
CA ASP A 7 -18.24 10.80 4.08
C ASP A 7 -17.00 11.68 4.27
N THR A 8 -16.74 12.14 5.50
CA THR A 8 -15.53 12.90 5.82
C THR A 8 -14.27 12.08 5.56
N ILE A 9 -14.29 10.79 5.93
CA ILE A 9 -13.15 9.89 5.67
C ILE A 9 -13.03 9.61 4.18
N ARG A 10 -14.14 9.47 3.44
CA ARG A 10 -14.14 9.30 1.99
C ARG A 10 -13.51 10.51 1.29
N ASP A 11 -13.91 11.72 1.67
CA ASP A 11 -13.35 12.97 1.16
C ASP A 11 -11.87 13.15 1.52
N LEU A 12 -11.46 12.64 2.69
CA LEU A 12 -10.04 12.62 3.09
C LEU A 12 -9.22 11.71 2.15
N ILE A 13 -9.72 10.51 1.87
CA ILE A 13 -9.06 9.55 0.95
C ILE A 13 -9.00 10.14 -0.47
N ASP A 14 -10.08 10.79 -0.91
CA ASP A 14 -10.17 11.36 -2.26
C ASP A 14 -9.40 12.68 -2.42
N GLY A 15 -8.79 13.21 -1.35
CA GLY A 15 -8.10 14.50 -1.36
C GLY A 15 -9.04 15.69 -1.60
N ARG A 16 -10.34 15.55 -1.29
CA ARG A 16 -11.38 16.55 -1.51
C ARG A 16 -11.78 17.32 -0.25
N LEU A 17 -11.26 16.91 0.90
CA LEU A 17 -11.62 17.49 2.18
C LEU A 17 -11.15 18.97 2.28
N PRO A 18 -12.03 19.91 2.66
CA PRO A 18 -11.65 21.31 2.84
C PRO A 18 -10.53 21.50 3.86
N TRP A 19 -9.65 22.47 3.62
CA TRP A 19 -8.47 22.74 4.46
C TRP A 19 -8.81 22.85 5.96
N GLN A 20 -9.89 23.52 6.33
CA GLN A 20 -10.30 23.68 7.73
C GLN A 20 -10.60 22.34 8.40
N SER A 21 -11.26 21.42 7.69
CA SER A 21 -11.57 20.07 8.15
C SER A 21 -10.30 19.21 8.23
N THR A 22 -9.45 19.27 7.21
CA THR A 22 -8.15 18.58 7.21
C THR A 22 -7.26 19.02 8.38
N ARG A 23 -7.13 20.34 8.59
CA ARG A 23 -6.39 20.91 9.71
C ARG A 23 -6.94 20.44 11.06
N SER A 24 -8.27 20.37 11.20
CA SER A 24 -8.91 19.86 12.41
C SER A 24 -8.49 18.42 12.72
N ILE A 25 -8.52 17.53 11.72
CA ILE A 25 -8.05 16.14 11.87
C ILE A 25 -6.57 16.07 12.28
N MET A 26 -5.73 16.95 11.71
CA MET A 26 -4.31 17.00 12.03
C MET A 26 -4.04 17.43 13.47
N SER A 27 -4.74 18.45 13.97
CA SER A 27 -4.45 19.07 15.28
C SER A 27 -5.25 18.52 16.45
N GLN A 28 -6.20 17.60 16.23
CA GLN A 28 -6.97 16.95 17.29
C GLN A 28 -6.44 15.54 17.62
N TYR A 29 -6.87 15.01 18.77
CA TYR A 29 -6.72 13.60 19.11
C TYR A 29 -7.38 12.74 18.03
N LYS A 30 -6.75 11.60 17.73
CA LYS A 30 -7.23 10.67 16.70
C LYS A 30 -8.49 9.96 17.17
N ASP A 31 -9.30 9.59 16.20
CA ASP A 31 -10.49 8.78 16.33
C ASP A 31 -10.11 7.30 16.39
N ASP A 32 -10.49 6.60 17.46
CA ASP A 32 -10.17 5.18 17.68
C ASP A 32 -10.75 4.26 16.60
N ASP A 33 -11.82 4.70 15.93
CA ASP A 33 -12.52 3.93 14.91
C ASP A 33 -12.07 4.27 13.47
N ARG A 34 -11.02 5.11 13.29
CA ARG A 34 -10.51 5.51 11.98
C ARG A 34 -10.18 4.33 11.10
N PHE A 35 -9.47 3.35 11.66
CA PHE A 35 -8.94 2.22 10.91
C PHE A 35 -10.06 1.40 10.26
N PHE A 36 -11.12 1.08 11.01
CA PHE A 36 -12.23 0.30 10.49
C PHE A 36 -13.03 1.05 9.43
N LYS A 37 -13.34 2.33 9.66
CA LYS A 37 -14.00 3.17 8.63
C LYS A 37 -13.17 3.25 7.35
N TYR A 38 -11.85 3.36 7.49
CA TYR A 38 -10.94 3.41 6.36
C TYR A 38 -10.94 2.10 5.57
N ILE A 39 -10.84 0.95 6.26
CA ILE A 39 -10.93 -0.38 5.64
C ILE A 39 -12.27 -0.57 4.93
N ASP A 40 -13.39 -0.22 5.58
CA ASP A 40 -14.74 -0.36 5.01
C ASP A 40 -14.85 0.41 3.69
N ILE A 41 -14.38 1.66 3.66
CA ILE A 41 -14.39 2.50 2.44
C ILE A 41 -13.47 1.94 1.37
N LEU A 42 -12.33 1.36 1.72
CA LEU A 42 -11.43 0.73 0.74
C LEU A 42 -12.02 -0.57 0.19
N GLN A 43 -12.69 -1.37 1.03
CA GLN A 43 -13.33 -2.62 0.62
C GLN A 43 -14.44 -2.35 -0.41
N GLU A 44 -15.17 -1.24 -0.29
CA GLU A 44 -16.16 -0.80 -1.28
C GLU A 44 -15.55 -0.45 -2.65
N ARG A 45 -14.25 -0.13 -2.72
CA ARG A 45 -13.58 0.36 -3.94
C ARG A 45 -12.86 -0.73 -4.73
N VAL A 46 -12.59 -1.88 -4.12
CA VAL A 46 -11.91 -3.00 -4.78
C VAL A 46 -12.91 -3.92 -5.46
N THR A 47 -12.42 -4.71 -6.44
CA THR A 47 -13.28 -5.63 -7.22
C THR A 47 -13.38 -7.03 -6.61
N PHE A 48 -12.60 -7.32 -5.57
CA PHE A 48 -12.56 -8.61 -4.89
C PHE A 48 -13.32 -8.59 -3.55
N ASN A 49 -13.77 -9.77 -3.12
CA ASN A 49 -14.49 -9.96 -1.85
C ASN A 49 -13.59 -10.42 -0.70
N ASP A 50 -12.30 -10.66 -0.95
CA ASP A 50 -11.32 -10.99 0.08
C ASP A 50 -11.25 -9.84 1.10
N PRO A 51 -11.46 -10.10 2.40
CA PRO A 51 -11.40 -9.06 3.42
C PRO A 51 -10.02 -8.41 3.48
N ILE A 52 -9.98 -7.07 3.35
CA ILE A 52 -8.77 -6.28 3.57
C ILE A 52 -8.44 -6.29 5.06
N LEU A 53 -7.21 -6.71 5.38
CA LEU A 53 -6.65 -6.72 6.73
C LEU A 53 -5.78 -5.49 6.98
N LEU A 54 -5.02 -5.04 5.98
CA LEU A 54 -4.17 -3.87 6.12
C LEU A 54 -3.84 -3.28 4.75
N PRO A 55 -4.19 -2.02 4.45
CA PRO A 55 -3.62 -1.29 3.32
C PRO A 55 -2.15 -0.98 3.61
N ILE A 56 -1.28 -1.32 2.67
CA ILE A 56 0.18 -1.12 2.78
C ILE A 56 0.73 -0.17 1.71
N GLY A 57 -0.13 0.29 0.80
CA GLY A 57 0.18 1.28 -0.22
C GLY A 57 -1.07 1.70 -0.97
N GLU A 58 -0.93 2.64 -1.90
CA GLU A 58 -2.02 2.99 -2.81
C GLU A 58 -2.28 1.80 -3.76
N HIS A 59 -3.52 1.32 -3.81
CA HIS A 59 -3.90 0.10 -4.54
C HIS A 59 -3.22 -1.21 -4.08
N LEU A 60 -2.60 -1.27 -2.89
CA LEU A 60 -1.90 -2.46 -2.39
C LEU A 60 -2.35 -2.83 -0.97
N TYR A 61 -2.80 -4.07 -0.80
CA TYR A 61 -3.48 -4.53 0.41
C TYR A 61 -2.97 -5.90 0.87
N ILE A 62 -2.87 -6.10 2.17
CA ILE A 62 -2.85 -7.44 2.77
C ILE A 62 -4.32 -7.87 2.96
N VAL A 63 -4.69 -9.02 2.41
CA VAL A 63 -6.04 -9.56 2.46
C VAL A 63 -6.05 -10.98 3.03
N ALA A 64 -7.16 -11.39 3.62
CA ALA A 64 -7.43 -12.79 3.93
C ALA A 64 -8.14 -13.44 2.73
N LYS A 65 -7.52 -14.42 2.07
CA LYS A 65 -8.12 -15.09 0.91
C LYS A 65 -9.42 -15.80 1.31
N GLN A 66 -10.47 -15.65 0.52
CA GLN A 66 -11.66 -16.50 0.63
C GLN A 66 -11.55 -17.77 -0.23
N GLY A 67 -10.71 -17.74 -1.27
CA GLY A 67 -10.39 -18.90 -2.10
C GLY A 67 -9.31 -19.80 -1.50
N GLU A 68 -8.90 -20.84 -2.22
CA GLU A 68 -7.93 -21.82 -1.74
C GLU A 68 -6.47 -21.29 -1.80
N PRO A 69 -5.65 -21.50 -0.75
CA PRO A 69 -6.02 -21.97 0.59
C PRO A 69 -6.78 -20.90 1.40
N GLN A 70 -7.93 -21.29 1.96
CA GLN A 70 -8.86 -20.36 2.61
C GLN A 70 -8.25 -19.67 3.83
N GLY A 71 -8.24 -18.35 3.88
CA GLY A 71 -7.74 -17.56 4.99
C GLY A 71 -6.24 -17.25 4.91
N GLU A 72 -5.53 -17.75 3.89
CA GLU A 72 -4.14 -17.37 3.64
C GLU A 72 -4.03 -15.85 3.45
N ARG A 73 -3.04 -15.24 4.12
CA ARG A 73 -2.83 -13.79 4.13
C ARG A 73 -1.86 -13.42 3.02
N VAL A 74 -2.37 -12.79 1.97
CA VAL A 74 -1.58 -12.43 0.78
C VAL A 74 -1.57 -10.93 0.53
N VAL A 75 -0.50 -10.46 -0.10
CA VAL A 75 -0.47 -9.12 -0.70
C VAL A 75 -1.19 -9.18 -2.04
N LYS A 76 -2.16 -8.27 -2.22
CA LYS A 76 -3.05 -8.19 -3.38
C LYS A 76 -3.15 -6.75 -3.88
N CYS A 77 -3.04 -6.57 -5.20
CA CYS A 77 -3.34 -5.29 -5.85
C CYS A 77 -4.86 -5.07 -5.90
N GLY A 78 -5.31 -3.81 -5.95
CA GLY A 78 -6.71 -3.45 -6.19
C GLY A 78 -7.34 -4.10 -7.43
N CYS A 79 -6.53 -4.48 -8.43
CA CYS A 79 -6.98 -5.23 -9.61
C CYS A 79 -7.16 -6.75 -9.37
N SER A 80 -6.98 -7.22 -8.14
CA SER A 80 -7.01 -8.63 -7.71
C SER A 80 -5.74 -9.46 -7.97
N TYR A 81 -4.66 -8.90 -8.54
CA TYR A 81 -3.40 -9.65 -8.72
C TYR A 81 -2.75 -9.98 -7.36
N GLU A 82 -2.34 -11.24 -7.16
CA GLU A 82 -1.72 -11.73 -5.92
C GLU A 82 -0.19 -11.80 -6.03
N PHE A 83 0.52 -11.14 -5.11
CA PHE A 83 1.98 -11.21 -5.01
C PHE A 83 2.45 -12.35 -4.09
N GLY A 84 1.52 -13.00 -3.38
CA GLY A 84 1.78 -14.12 -2.46
C GLY A 84 1.77 -13.69 -1.00
N HIS A 85 2.24 -14.59 -0.13
CA HIS A 85 2.14 -14.44 1.32
C HIS A 85 2.79 -13.16 1.86
N TYR A 86 2.12 -12.47 2.79
CA TYR A 86 2.50 -11.13 3.25
C TYR A 86 3.85 -11.05 3.98
N THR A 87 4.37 -12.18 4.45
CA THR A 87 5.72 -12.27 5.08
C THR A 87 6.86 -12.38 4.07
N ARG A 88 6.56 -12.30 2.78
CA ARG A 88 7.54 -12.21 1.69
C ARG A 88 7.43 -10.84 1.04
N ASN A 89 8.56 -10.32 0.59
CA ASN A 89 8.60 -9.05 -0.12
C ASN A 89 7.85 -9.17 -1.45
N TRP A 90 6.72 -8.46 -1.56
CA TRP A 90 5.84 -8.50 -2.73
C TRP A 90 6.54 -7.98 -4.00
N LYS A 91 7.53 -7.09 -3.85
CA LYS A 91 8.34 -6.55 -4.95
C LYS A 91 9.05 -7.65 -5.75
N LEU A 92 9.39 -8.77 -5.11
CA LEU A 92 10.01 -9.93 -5.77
C LEU A 92 9.09 -10.66 -6.77
N LYS A 93 7.80 -10.32 -6.79
CA LYS A 93 6.82 -10.80 -7.78
C LYS A 93 6.16 -9.68 -8.58
N ALA A 94 6.64 -8.46 -8.46
CA ALA A 94 6.23 -7.35 -9.31
C ALA A 94 7.01 -7.38 -10.63
N MET A 95 6.51 -6.67 -11.64
CA MET A 95 7.34 -6.25 -12.76
C MET A 95 8.23 -5.10 -12.29
N ILE A 96 9.45 -5.01 -12.80
CA ILE A 96 10.37 -3.92 -12.48
C ILE A 96 10.82 -3.26 -13.78
N ASN A 97 10.73 -1.93 -13.82
CA ASN A 97 11.40 -1.10 -14.81
C ASN A 97 12.54 -0.36 -14.10
N VAL A 98 13.76 -0.49 -14.59
CA VAL A 98 14.95 0.13 -13.99
C VAL A 98 15.45 1.17 -14.97
N ARG A 99 15.48 2.43 -14.55
CA ARG A 99 16.05 3.55 -15.31
C ARG A 99 17.50 3.71 -14.90
N ASP A 100 18.40 3.17 -15.71
CA ASP A 100 19.84 3.15 -15.46
C ASP A 100 20.68 3.74 -16.60
N ASP A 101 20.04 4.42 -17.57
CA ASP A 101 20.73 5.18 -18.62
C ASP A 101 20.17 6.60 -18.80
N GLU A 102 20.96 7.48 -19.42
CA GLU A 102 20.60 8.89 -19.58
C GLU A 102 19.32 9.13 -20.40
N GLU A 103 18.99 8.26 -21.35
CA GLU A 103 17.82 8.40 -22.21
C GLU A 103 16.54 8.14 -21.42
N GLU A 104 16.50 7.03 -20.67
CA GLU A 104 15.36 6.68 -19.83
C GLU A 104 15.17 7.65 -18.66
N ILE A 105 16.26 8.19 -18.10
CA ILE A 105 16.17 9.18 -17.03
C ILE A 105 15.61 10.51 -17.56
N ALA A 106 15.98 10.90 -18.78
CA ALA A 106 15.52 12.13 -19.42
C ALA A 106 14.00 12.15 -19.69
N GLU A 107 13.33 10.99 -19.71
CA GLU A 107 11.88 10.91 -19.80
C GLU A 107 11.15 11.54 -18.59
N ILE A 108 11.78 11.46 -17.41
CA ILE A 108 11.16 11.88 -16.13
C ILE A 108 11.87 13.06 -15.46
N TYR A 109 13.15 13.30 -15.76
CA TYR A 109 13.92 14.44 -15.26
C TYR A 109 14.47 15.30 -16.39
N PRO A 110 14.28 16.64 -16.33
CA PRO A 110 14.83 17.52 -17.36
C PRO A 110 16.34 17.77 -17.15
N GLY A 111 17.15 17.26 -18.07
CA GLY A 111 18.55 17.65 -18.28
C GLY A 111 19.40 17.66 -17.00
N ARG A 112 19.93 18.82 -16.61
CA ARG A 112 20.87 18.96 -15.47
C ARG A 112 20.27 18.72 -14.09
N HIS A 113 18.95 18.53 -13.99
CA HIS A 113 18.28 18.14 -12.75
C HIS A 113 18.16 16.61 -12.60
N SER A 114 18.74 15.85 -13.53
CA SER A 114 18.87 14.40 -13.49
C SER A 114 19.86 13.93 -12.42
N TYR A 115 19.77 12.64 -12.08
CA TYR A 115 20.80 11.91 -11.35
C TYR A 115 21.81 11.27 -12.32
N ASP A 116 22.93 10.82 -11.76
CA ASP A 116 23.99 10.09 -12.47
C ASP A 116 23.72 8.57 -12.37
N PRO A 117 23.55 7.85 -13.50
CA PRO A 117 23.24 6.41 -13.49
C PRO A 117 24.32 5.53 -12.85
N ASP A 118 25.58 6.00 -12.81
CA ASP A 118 26.65 5.26 -12.13
C ASP A 118 26.50 5.30 -10.59
N TRP A 119 25.70 6.24 -10.08
CA TRP A 119 25.51 6.47 -8.64
C TRP A 119 24.14 6.01 -8.14
N MET A 120 23.13 6.08 -8.99
CA MET A 120 21.74 5.84 -8.62
C MET A 120 20.95 5.33 -9.81
N GLU A 121 20.06 4.39 -9.54
CA GLU A 121 19.04 3.86 -10.44
C GLU A 121 17.66 4.11 -9.81
N ILE A 122 16.68 4.47 -10.64
CA ILE A 122 15.27 4.48 -10.24
C ILE A 122 14.63 3.17 -10.67
N ARG A 123 13.99 2.49 -9.71
CA ARG A 123 13.34 1.20 -9.91
C ARG A 123 11.84 1.35 -9.67
N GLU A 124 11.08 1.20 -10.74
CA GLU A 124 9.63 1.30 -10.76
C GLU A 124 9.03 -0.11 -10.61
N PHE A 125 8.36 -0.38 -9.49
CA PHE A 125 7.70 -1.65 -9.22
C PHE A 125 6.24 -1.59 -9.64
N ILE A 126 5.89 -2.44 -10.60
CA ILE A 126 4.64 -2.34 -11.36
C ILE A 126 3.82 -3.62 -11.17
N CYS A 127 2.51 -3.46 -10.98
CA CYS A 127 1.58 -4.58 -10.92
C CYS A 127 1.53 -5.34 -12.26
N PRO A 128 1.79 -6.66 -12.30
CA PRO A 128 1.70 -7.44 -13.53
C PRO A 128 0.28 -7.56 -14.09
N GLY A 129 -0.75 -7.37 -13.27
CA GLY A 129 -2.16 -7.50 -13.68
C GLY A 129 -2.75 -6.27 -14.35
N CYS A 130 -2.39 -5.06 -13.90
CA CYS A 130 -3.01 -3.82 -14.36
C CYS A 130 -2.03 -2.69 -14.69
N ALA A 131 -0.72 -2.95 -14.60
CA ALA A 131 0.34 -1.97 -14.84
C ALA A 131 0.32 -0.72 -13.92
N THR A 132 -0.38 -0.78 -12.79
CA THR A 132 -0.28 0.26 -11.75
C THR A 132 1.14 0.31 -11.21
N LEU A 133 1.74 1.50 -11.16
CA LEU A 133 2.98 1.76 -10.44
C LEU A 133 2.69 1.72 -8.94
N LEU A 134 3.25 0.73 -8.25
CA LEU A 134 2.98 0.45 -6.84
C LEU A 134 4.05 1.02 -5.90
N GLU A 135 5.30 1.09 -6.36
CA GLU A 135 6.40 1.66 -5.57
C GLU A 135 7.52 2.15 -6.50
N VAL A 136 8.30 3.12 -6.01
CA VAL A 136 9.50 3.62 -6.69
C VAL A 136 10.67 3.62 -5.70
N GLU A 137 11.71 2.83 -5.97
CA GLU A 137 12.96 2.89 -5.21
C GLU A 137 13.98 3.75 -5.96
N ALA A 138 14.67 4.63 -5.23
CA ALA A 138 15.89 5.28 -5.71
C ALA A 138 17.07 4.68 -4.93
N ALA A 139 17.91 3.90 -5.59
CA ALA A 139 18.94 3.10 -4.94
C ALA A 139 20.24 3.10 -5.75
N ALA A 140 21.36 2.76 -5.11
CA ALA A 140 22.63 2.60 -5.82
C ALA A 140 22.63 1.32 -6.68
N PRO A 141 23.39 1.29 -7.79
CA PRO A 141 23.58 0.10 -8.60
C PRO A 141 23.93 -1.15 -7.77
N GLY A 142 23.13 -2.21 -7.93
CA GLY A 142 23.33 -3.49 -7.24
C GLY A 142 22.82 -3.56 -5.79
N TYR A 143 22.19 -2.50 -5.29
CA TYR A 143 21.58 -2.52 -3.95
C TYR A 143 20.39 -3.50 -3.90
N PRO A 144 20.22 -4.31 -2.83
CA PRO A 144 19.11 -5.25 -2.73
C PRO A 144 17.74 -4.56 -2.81
N ILE A 145 16.72 -5.26 -3.33
CA ILE A 145 15.33 -4.81 -3.27
C ILE A 145 14.89 -4.73 -1.80
N VAL A 146 14.40 -3.57 -1.38
CA VAL A 146 14.07 -3.30 0.02
C VAL A 146 12.75 -3.97 0.37
N PHE A 147 12.68 -4.65 1.52
CA PHE A 147 11.41 -5.09 2.08
C PHE A 147 10.94 -4.05 3.10
N ASP A 148 10.09 -3.12 2.65
CA ASP A 148 9.80 -1.88 3.39
C ASP A 148 9.07 -2.14 4.70
N PHE A 149 8.18 -3.14 4.71
CA PHE A 149 7.27 -3.33 5.83
C PHE A 149 6.85 -4.79 6.03
N LEU A 150 7.09 -5.28 7.24
CA LEU A 150 6.61 -6.58 7.73
C LEU A 150 5.78 -6.36 9.00
N PRO A 151 4.45 -6.19 8.90
CA PRO A 151 3.59 -5.88 10.04
C PRO A 151 3.34 -7.08 10.97
N ASP A 152 3.29 -6.82 12.28
CA ASP A 152 2.69 -7.72 13.26
C ASP A 152 1.17 -7.49 13.32
N LEU A 153 0.43 -8.16 12.44
CA LEU A 153 -1.03 -8.04 12.36
C LEU A 153 -1.72 -8.55 13.63
N GLU A 154 -1.18 -9.58 14.27
CA GLU A 154 -1.80 -10.21 15.44
C GLU A 154 -1.81 -9.22 16.63
N THR A 155 -0.65 -8.63 16.94
CA THR A 155 -0.54 -7.63 18.00
C THR A 155 -1.35 -6.37 17.65
N PHE A 156 -1.28 -5.90 16.40
CA PHE A 156 -2.02 -4.71 15.99
C PHE A 156 -3.54 -4.87 16.18
N TYR A 157 -4.10 -5.99 15.74
CA TYR A 157 -5.53 -6.25 15.90
C TYR A 157 -5.91 -6.51 17.36
N ARG A 158 -5.25 -7.46 18.02
CA ARG A 158 -5.64 -7.92 19.36
C ARG A 158 -5.39 -6.87 20.42
N ASP A 159 -4.18 -6.32 20.46
CA ASP A 159 -3.71 -5.53 21.59
C ASP A 159 -3.96 -4.04 21.40
N TRP A 160 -3.94 -3.54 20.15
CA TRP A 160 -4.10 -2.09 19.88
C TRP A 160 -5.51 -1.74 19.44
N LEU A 161 -6.09 -2.51 18.52
CA LEU A 161 -7.45 -2.26 18.03
C LEU A 161 -8.55 -2.95 18.87
N GLY A 162 -8.17 -3.88 19.76
CA GLY A 162 -9.11 -4.63 20.58
C GLY A 162 -10.06 -5.51 19.77
N ARG A 163 -9.63 -6.00 18.60
CA ARG A 163 -10.42 -6.89 17.72
C ARG A 163 -9.67 -8.16 17.39
N GLU A 164 -10.41 -9.23 17.12
CA GLU A 164 -9.82 -10.46 16.61
C GLU A 164 -9.43 -10.29 15.14
N LEU A 165 -8.22 -10.73 14.80
CA LEU A 165 -7.77 -10.86 13.43
C LEU A 165 -8.40 -12.12 12.81
N PRO A 166 -8.90 -12.09 11.56
CA PRO A 166 -9.36 -13.27 10.87
C PRO A 166 -8.29 -14.38 10.85
N LYS A 167 -8.71 -15.60 11.19
CA LYS A 167 -7.81 -16.76 11.31
C LYS A 167 -7.28 -17.16 9.94
N GLU A 168 -5.98 -17.42 9.89
CA GLU A 168 -5.33 -18.05 8.75
C GLU A 168 -5.51 -19.57 8.81
N SER A 169 -5.85 -20.23 7.70
CA SER A 169 -5.81 -21.70 7.66
C SER A 169 -4.37 -22.17 7.78
N LYS A 170 -4.20 -23.30 8.48
CA LYS A 170 -2.91 -23.95 8.65
C LYS A 170 -2.60 -24.86 7.48
#